data_AF-A0A856MKF2-F1
#
_entry.id   AF-A0A856MKF2-F1
#
_cell.length_a   1.000
_cell.length_b   1.000
_cell.length_c   1.000
_cell.angle_alpha   90.00
_cell.angle_beta   90.00
_cell.angle_gamma   90.00
#
_symmetry.space_group_name_H-M   'P 1'
#
loop_
_entity.id
_entity.type
_entity.pdbx_description
1 polymer ?
#
loop_
_entity_poly.entity_id
_entity_poly.type
_entity_poly.pdbx_seq_one_letter_code
_entity_poly.pdbx_strand_id
1 'polypeptide(L)'
;MATSNQMKSKVWENKQEYSLNTESLRMLLENRIPLIRLKEFATPQECESLVAQAELFNFDCYQDVNPKIERIGITVFEYNRISKTAYFQAVERTTKLRDCIMAASFNPLERLMVKIRQCTSATVRIASEPFYGSYYAGLIRKIEQGTQLHIDYAPLEQSEWEVGTVISQLSWNLYLKFSPNSHGKTRVCDRQWQPGDDQYKLDSYGYSDTVIADADTIAFQPYVGDVFIFNTRNFHTVEPMDGQRVTFTSAIGLLPNGEIILWS
;
A
#
# COMPACT_ATOMS: atom_id res chain seq x y z
N MET A 1 -34.07 -12.15 -25.79
CA MET A 1 -32.63 -11.88 -25.58
C MET A 1 -32.48 -10.37 -25.45
N ALA A 2 -32.35 -9.88 -24.23
CA ALA A 2 -32.10 -8.46 -23.97
C ALA A 2 -30.59 -8.31 -23.69
N THR A 3 -29.88 -7.67 -24.60
CA THR A 3 -28.52 -7.20 -24.41
C THR A 3 -28.55 -6.10 -23.35
N SER A 4 -28.25 -6.47 -22.10
CA SER A 4 -27.93 -5.50 -21.05
C SER A 4 -26.59 -4.86 -21.41
N ASN A 5 -26.64 -3.72 -22.11
CA ASN A 5 -25.53 -2.78 -22.16
C ASN A 5 -25.37 -2.20 -20.74
N GLN A 6 -24.65 -2.93 -19.89
CA GLN A 6 -24.23 -2.45 -18.60
C GLN A 6 -23.14 -1.41 -18.89
N MET A 7 -23.54 -0.13 -18.88
CA MET A 7 -22.60 0.98 -19.03
C MET A 7 -21.50 0.80 -17.97
N LYS A 8 -20.24 0.75 -18.42
CA LYS A 8 -19.05 0.73 -17.55
C LYS A 8 -19.22 1.76 -16.45
N SER A 9 -19.18 1.33 -15.18
CA SER A 9 -19.14 2.28 -14.05
C SER A 9 -17.73 2.87 -13.96
N LYS A 10 -17.39 3.73 -14.91
CA LYS A 10 -16.14 4.48 -14.87
C LYS A 10 -16.25 5.51 -13.74
N VAL A 11 -15.44 5.35 -12.69
CA VAL A 11 -15.47 6.24 -11.52
C VAL A 11 -14.40 7.31 -11.66
N TRP A 12 -13.26 6.99 -12.28
CA TRP A 12 -12.19 7.96 -12.48
C TRP A 12 -12.54 8.99 -13.55
N GLU A 13 -12.33 10.25 -13.22
CA GLU A 13 -12.56 11.38 -14.14
C GLU A 13 -11.64 11.30 -15.36
N ASN A 14 -10.39 10.87 -15.15
CA ASN A 14 -9.38 10.64 -16.17
C ASN A 14 -8.28 9.71 -15.64
N LYS A 15 -7.39 9.28 -16.53
CA LYS A 15 -6.27 8.37 -16.23
C LYS A 15 -4.93 9.13 -16.20
N GLN A 16 -4.84 10.17 -15.38
CA GLN A 16 -3.59 10.95 -15.23
C GLN A 16 -3.00 10.85 -13.83
N GLU A 17 -1.71 11.13 -13.73
CA GLU A 17 -1.01 11.27 -12.45
C GLU A 17 -1.29 12.66 -11.85
N TYR A 18 -1.53 12.72 -10.55
CA TYR A 18 -1.72 13.98 -9.81
C TYR A 18 -0.58 14.22 -8.83
N SER A 19 -0.20 15.47 -8.61
CA SER A 19 0.68 15.84 -7.50
C SER A 19 -0.10 15.91 -6.19
N LEU A 20 0.58 15.69 -5.05
CA LEU A 20 -0.06 15.79 -3.74
C LEU A 20 -0.42 17.24 -3.43
N ASN A 21 -1.72 17.50 -3.23
CA ASN A 21 -2.27 18.72 -2.65
C ASN A 21 -3.60 18.36 -1.97
N THR A 22 -4.26 19.35 -1.34
CA THR A 22 -5.53 19.13 -0.63
C THR A 22 -6.60 18.49 -1.51
N GLU A 23 -6.75 18.99 -2.74
CA GLU A 23 -7.80 18.57 -3.65
C GLU A 23 -7.53 17.18 -4.24
N SER A 24 -6.30 16.91 -4.68
CA SER A 24 -5.94 15.59 -5.20
C SER A 24 -6.02 14.51 -4.12
N LEU A 25 -5.60 14.80 -2.88
CA LEU A 25 -5.73 13.84 -1.77
C LEU A 25 -7.21 13.52 -1.51
N ARG A 26 -8.09 14.53 -1.47
CA ARG A 26 -9.53 14.35 -1.33
C ARG A 26 -10.10 13.51 -2.47
N MET A 27 -9.78 13.84 -3.72
CA MET A 27 -10.21 13.06 -4.88
C MET A 27 -9.74 11.61 -4.86
N LEU A 28 -8.50 11.34 -4.40
CA LEU A 28 -7.98 9.98 -4.30
C LEU A 28 -8.70 9.18 -3.20
N LEU A 29 -8.97 9.80 -2.04
CA LEU A 29 -9.73 9.19 -0.94
C LEU A 29 -11.17 8.86 -1.37
N GLU A 30 -11.77 9.69 -2.23
CA GLU A 30 -13.09 9.48 -2.85
C GLU A 30 -13.07 8.56 -4.08
N ASN A 31 -11.90 8.01 -4.45
CA ASN A 31 -11.70 7.18 -5.64
C ASN A 31 -12.09 7.86 -6.97
N ARG A 32 -11.94 9.18 -7.08
CA ARG A 32 -12.21 9.96 -8.32
C ARG A 32 -11.01 10.05 -9.26
N ILE A 33 -9.82 9.77 -8.75
CA ILE A 33 -8.56 9.73 -9.50
C ILE A 33 -7.80 8.44 -9.17
N PRO A 34 -6.98 7.93 -10.10
CA PRO A 34 -6.30 6.66 -9.89
C PRO A 34 -5.19 6.72 -8.84
N LEU A 35 -4.37 7.77 -8.89
CA LEU A 35 -3.14 7.84 -8.13
C LEU A 35 -2.63 9.27 -7.95
N ILE A 36 -1.81 9.44 -6.92
CA ILE A 36 -0.98 10.61 -6.67
C ILE A 36 0.49 10.18 -6.75
N ARG A 37 1.33 11.01 -7.36
CA ARG A 37 2.79 10.84 -7.42
C ARG A 37 3.49 12.03 -6.77
N LEU A 38 4.39 11.76 -5.83
CA LEU A 38 5.35 12.74 -5.32
C LEU A 38 6.69 12.43 -5.99
N LYS A 39 7.05 13.27 -6.95
CA LYS A 39 8.34 13.19 -7.65
C LYS A 39 9.46 13.63 -6.73
N GLU A 40 10.61 12.97 -6.84
CA GLU A 40 11.84 13.35 -6.13
C GLU A 40 11.62 13.45 -4.61
N PHE A 41 10.79 12.55 -4.06
CA PHE A 41 10.50 12.51 -2.62
C PHE A 41 11.74 12.14 -1.80
N ALA A 42 12.62 11.32 -2.37
CA ALA A 42 13.92 10.98 -1.84
C ALA A 42 14.98 11.08 -2.94
N THR A 43 16.20 11.43 -2.55
CA THR A 43 17.34 11.44 -3.46
C THR A 43 17.83 10.00 -3.73
N PRO A 44 18.58 9.75 -4.82
CA PRO A 44 19.20 8.46 -5.07
C PRO A 44 20.11 7.99 -3.91
N GLN A 45 20.90 8.91 -3.34
CA GLN A 45 21.78 8.64 -2.19
C GLN A 45 21.00 8.18 -0.96
N GLU A 46 19.86 8.84 -0.68
CA GLU A 46 18.98 8.47 0.42
C GLU A 46 18.41 7.06 0.23
N CYS A 47 17.96 6.76 -0.99
CA CYS A 47 17.43 5.44 -1.34
C CYS A 47 18.48 4.34 -1.23
N GLU A 48 19.67 4.57 -1.78
CA GLU A 48 20.79 3.62 -1.72
C GLU A 48 21.20 3.32 -0.27
N SER A 49 21.27 4.35 0.57
CA SER A 49 21.66 4.21 1.98
C SER A 49 20.63 3.40 2.78
N LEU A 50 19.33 3.61 2.55
CA LEU A 50 18.27 2.80 3.15
C LEU A 50 18.34 1.34 2.70
N VAL A 51 18.59 1.08 1.42
CA VAL A 51 18.68 -0.28 0.89
C VAL A 51 19.91 -1.00 1.43
N ALA A 52 21.08 -0.35 1.42
CA ALA A 52 22.30 -0.92 1.97
C ALA A 52 22.12 -1.29 3.45
N GLN A 53 21.50 -0.41 4.24
CA GLN A 53 21.22 -0.69 5.64
C GLN A 53 20.18 -1.81 5.83
N ALA A 54 19.15 -1.88 4.98
CA ALA A 54 18.16 -2.94 5.00
C ALA A 54 18.77 -4.30 4.63
N GLU A 55 19.72 -4.35 3.69
CA GLU A 55 20.42 -5.56 3.27
C GLU A 55 21.32 -6.16 4.36
N LEU A 56 21.67 -5.41 5.40
CA LEU A 56 22.35 -5.94 6.61
C LEU A 56 21.41 -6.82 7.46
N PHE A 57 20.11 -6.75 7.21
CA PHE A 57 19.10 -7.53 7.91
C PHE A 57 18.45 -8.54 6.95
N ASN A 58 17.98 -9.66 7.50
CA ASN A 58 17.30 -10.67 6.70
C ASN A 58 15.90 -10.19 6.32
N PHE A 59 15.56 -10.36 5.04
CA PHE A 59 14.18 -10.26 4.58
C PHE A 59 13.48 -11.60 4.85
N ASP A 60 12.38 -11.56 5.59
CA ASP A 60 11.51 -12.72 5.77
C ASP A 60 10.51 -12.81 4.62
N CYS A 61 9.86 -13.96 4.48
CA CYS A 61 8.81 -14.16 3.49
C CYS A 61 7.44 -14.12 4.15
N TYR A 62 6.46 -13.52 3.48
CA TYR A 62 5.07 -13.68 3.87
C TYR A 62 4.69 -15.17 3.85
N GLN A 63 4.01 -15.63 4.89
CA GLN A 63 3.46 -16.99 4.95
C GLN A 63 2.23 -17.09 4.05
N ASP A 64 2.05 -18.22 3.38
CA ASP A 64 0.89 -18.52 2.53
C ASP A 64 0.62 -17.53 1.39
N VAL A 65 1.64 -16.77 0.97
CA VAL A 65 1.58 -15.82 -0.16
C VAL A 65 2.41 -16.34 -1.32
N ASN A 66 1.75 -16.56 -2.46
CA ASN A 66 2.38 -16.92 -3.73
C ASN A 66 1.84 -16.01 -4.85
N PRO A 67 2.66 -15.34 -5.69
CA PRO A 67 4.13 -15.40 -5.75
C PRO A 67 4.85 -14.90 -4.49
N LYS A 68 6.11 -15.30 -4.32
CA LYS A 68 6.90 -14.98 -3.11
C LYS A 68 7.11 -13.48 -2.98
N ILE A 69 6.76 -12.93 -1.82
CA ILE A 69 7.04 -11.54 -1.44
C ILE A 69 7.90 -11.54 -0.17
N GLU A 70 9.02 -10.82 -0.21
CA GLU A 70 9.90 -10.68 0.94
C GLU A 70 9.71 -9.33 1.63
N ARG A 71 9.91 -9.27 2.94
CA ARG A 71 9.70 -8.07 3.75
C ARG A 71 10.61 -7.97 4.96
N ILE A 72 10.96 -6.75 5.32
CA ILE A 72 11.35 -6.36 6.68
C ILE A 72 10.18 -5.60 7.29
N GLY A 73 9.83 -5.97 8.52
CA GLY A 73 8.69 -5.42 9.24
C GLY A 73 7.62 -6.48 9.53
N ILE A 74 6.44 -6.08 9.99
CA ILE A 74 5.30 -6.99 10.21
C ILE A 74 4.03 -6.36 9.66
N THR A 75 3.03 -7.19 9.34
CA THR A 75 1.69 -6.70 8.96
C THR A 75 0.60 -7.13 9.93
N VAL A 76 -0.48 -6.36 10.04
CA VAL A 76 -1.68 -6.80 10.78
C VAL A 76 -2.23 -8.09 10.18
N PHE A 77 -2.23 -8.20 8.85
CA PHE A 77 -2.68 -9.37 8.09
C PHE A 77 -2.07 -10.68 8.59
N GLU A 78 -0.75 -10.71 8.83
CA GLU A 78 -0.04 -11.91 9.32
C GLU A 78 -0.50 -12.36 10.72
N TYR A 79 -1.10 -11.45 11.49
CA TYR A 79 -1.54 -11.71 12.87
C TYR A 79 -3.06 -11.89 12.99
N ASN A 80 -3.82 -11.75 11.90
CA ASN A 80 -5.26 -11.99 11.88
C ASN A 80 -5.66 -13.36 12.43
N ARG A 81 -4.86 -14.40 12.13
CA ARG A 81 -5.07 -15.78 12.59
C ARG A 81 -4.31 -16.13 13.88
N ILE A 82 -3.55 -15.19 14.45
CA ILE A 82 -2.71 -15.40 15.64
C ILE A 82 -3.34 -14.72 16.85
N SER A 83 -3.18 -13.40 16.97
CA SER A 83 -3.86 -12.53 17.96
C SER A 83 -3.35 -11.09 17.87
N LYS A 84 -4.19 -10.14 18.32
CA LYS A 84 -3.77 -8.75 18.56
C LYS A 84 -2.58 -8.66 19.53
N THR A 85 -2.62 -9.41 20.64
CA THR A 85 -1.54 -9.42 21.63
C THR A 85 -0.19 -9.78 21.02
N ALA A 86 -0.13 -10.84 20.21
CA ALA A 86 1.10 -11.25 19.55
C ALA A 86 1.61 -10.18 18.58
N TYR A 87 0.71 -9.49 17.86
CA TYR A 87 1.08 -8.38 16.98
C TYR A 87 1.77 -7.27 17.78
N PHE A 88 1.11 -6.75 18.82
CA PHE A 88 1.64 -5.63 19.61
C PHE A 88 2.90 -5.97 20.41
N GLN A 89 3.08 -7.24 20.82
CA GLN A 89 4.36 -7.71 21.37
C GLN A 89 5.48 -7.65 20.32
N ALA A 90 5.19 -7.93 19.05
CA ALA A 90 6.17 -7.87 17.96
C ALA A 90 6.44 -6.43 17.47
N VAL A 91 5.51 -5.49 17.67
CA VAL A 91 5.65 -4.09 17.23
C VAL A 91 6.90 -3.44 17.81
N GLU A 92 7.21 -3.63 19.09
CA GLU A 92 8.33 -2.93 19.74
C GLU A 92 9.68 -3.29 19.08
N ARG A 93 9.96 -4.59 18.96
CA ARG A 93 11.20 -5.07 18.33
C ARG A 93 11.29 -4.64 16.88
N THR A 94 10.20 -4.75 16.14
CA THR A 94 10.16 -4.46 14.71
C THR A 94 10.28 -2.96 14.44
N THR A 95 9.72 -2.12 15.32
CA THR A 95 9.89 -0.67 15.29
C THR A 95 11.35 -0.27 15.50
N LYS A 96 12.02 -0.85 16.51
CA LYS A 96 13.46 -0.61 16.74
C LYS A 96 14.32 -0.97 15.53
N LEU A 97 14.01 -2.08 14.87
CA LEU A 97 14.70 -2.50 13.64
C LEU A 97 14.49 -1.48 12.51
N ARG A 98 13.24 -1.07 12.25
CA ARG A 98 12.90 -0.06 11.25
C ARG A 98 13.62 1.26 11.53
N ASP A 99 13.60 1.73 12.77
CA ASP A 99 14.22 3.00 13.16
C ASP A 99 15.75 2.95 13.02
N CYS A 100 16.37 1.80 13.29
CA CYS A 100 17.78 1.57 13.01
C CYS A 100 18.10 1.67 11.50
N ILE A 101 17.24 1.14 10.63
CA ILE A 101 17.41 1.25 9.17
C ILE A 101 17.28 2.71 8.73
N MET A 102 16.24 3.41 9.19
CA MET A 102 15.98 4.81 8.85
C MET A 102 17.07 5.76 9.36
N ALA A 103 17.68 5.47 10.50
CA ALA A 103 18.75 6.29 11.07
C ALA A 103 20.01 6.37 10.17
N ALA A 104 20.20 5.42 9.24
CA ALA A 104 21.28 5.46 8.27
C ALA A 104 21.08 6.51 7.16
N SER A 105 19.87 7.06 7.01
CA SER A 105 19.60 8.05 5.96
C SER A 105 18.53 9.06 6.36
N PHE A 106 17.25 8.68 6.30
CA PHE A 106 16.13 9.52 6.67
C PHE A 106 14.94 8.64 7.10
N ASN A 107 13.89 9.26 7.62
CA ASN A 107 12.63 8.59 7.96
C ASN A 107 11.58 8.85 6.85
N PRO A 108 11.34 7.91 5.91
CA PRO A 108 10.32 8.06 4.87
C PRO A 108 8.90 8.24 5.42
N LEU A 109 8.58 7.53 6.50
CA LEU A 109 7.25 7.53 7.11
C LEU A 109 6.90 8.91 7.67
N GLU A 110 7.78 9.48 8.49
CA GLU A 110 7.57 10.83 9.05
C GLU A 110 7.57 11.89 7.95
N ARG A 111 8.46 11.79 6.95
CA ARG A 111 8.48 12.72 5.80
C ARG A 111 7.15 12.72 5.06
N LEU A 112 6.56 11.55 4.80
CA LEU A 112 5.25 11.46 4.17
C LEU A 112 4.15 12.04 5.08
N MET A 113 4.14 11.68 6.36
CA MET A 113 3.15 12.18 7.31
C MET A 113 3.18 13.71 7.38
N VAL A 114 4.37 14.33 7.41
CA VAL A 114 4.52 15.79 7.32
C VAL A 114 3.94 16.34 6.01
N LYS A 115 4.21 15.72 4.86
CA LYS A 115 3.67 16.15 3.56
C LYS A 115 2.14 16.08 3.53
N ILE A 116 1.54 15.02 4.09
CA ILE A 116 0.08 14.90 4.21
C ILE A 116 -0.44 16.03 5.12
N ARG A 117 0.11 16.23 6.32
CA ARG A 117 -0.28 17.32 7.24
C ARG A 117 -0.17 18.71 6.62
N GLN A 118 0.78 18.93 5.71
CA GLN A 118 0.92 20.21 5.00
C GLN A 118 -0.21 20.46 3.97
N CYS A 119 -0.86 19.40 3.50
CA CYS A 119 -1.91 19.47 2.48
C CYS A 119 -3.31 19.23 3.05
N THR A 120 -3.46 18.92 4.33
CA THR A 120 -4.77 18.74 4.98
C THR A 120 -4.76 19.30 6.40
N SER A 121 -5.92 19.71 6.89
CA SER A 121 -6.11 20.06 8.31
C SER A 121 -6.29 18.83 9.21
N ALA A 122 -6.32 17.63 8.63
CA ALA A 122 -6.50 16.38 9.37
C ALA A 122 -5.32 16.08 10.30
N THR A 123 -5.63 15.48 11.45
CA THR A 123 -4.61 14.80 12.26
C THR A 123 -4.08 13.60 11.46
N VAL A 124 -2.75 13.54 11.33
CA VAL A 124 -2.06 12.40 10.70
C VAL A 124 -1.19 11.72 11.74
N ARG A 125 -1.43 10.43 11.99
CA ARG A 125 -0.73 9.64 13.01
C ARG A 125 -0.52 8.18 12.60
N ILE A 126 0.29 7.46 13.36
CA ILE A 126 0.26 6.00 13.33
C ILE A 126 -1.03 5.53 14.01
N ALA A 127 -1.66 4.48 13.48
CA ALA A 127 -2.80 3.84 14.11
C ALA A 127 -2.43 3.38 15.53
N SER A 128 -3.41 3.27 16.42
CA SER A 128 -3.23 2.84 17.81
C SER A 128 -4.45 2.07 18.32
N GLU A 129 -4.21 0.90 18.90
CA GLU A 129 -5.28 0.09 19.48
C GLU A 129 -5.41 0.39 20.99
N PRO A 130 -6.64 0.62 21.49
CA PRO A 130 -6.88 0.76 22.93
C PRO A 130 -6.27 -0.39 23.73
N PHE A 131 -5.62 -0.07 24.85
CA PHE A 131 -4.92 -1.01 25.74
C PHE A 131 -3.65 -1.67 25.20
N TYR A 132 -3.33 -1.54 23.90
CA TYR A 132 -2.10 -2.10 23.33
C TYR A 132 -1.07 -1.03 22.93
N GLY A 133 -1.52 0.08 22.33
CA GLY A 133 -0.66 1.16 21.84
C GLY A 133 -0.56 1.21 20.33
N SER A 134 0.51 1.81 19.81
CA SER A 134 0.68 2.08 18.38
C SER A 134 0.90 0.83 17.55
N TYR A 135 0.38 0.83 16.32
CA TYR A 135 0.65 -0.19 15.31
C TYR A 135 2.09 -0.05 14.77
N TYR A 136 2.56 -1.10 14.11
CA TYR A 136 3.72 -0.98 13.23
C TYR A 136 3.31 -0.28 11.92
N ALA A 137 4.23 0.47 11.34
CA ALA A 137 4.09 1.08 10.03
C ALA A 137 5.48 1.22 9.39
N GLY A 138 5.58 1.01 8.08
CA GLY A 138 6.82 1.26 7.36
C GLY A 138 7.61 -0.01 7.05
N LEU A 139 7.00 -0.88 6.25
CA LEU A 139 7.61 -2.07 5.69
C LEU A 139 8.66 -1.70 4.64
N ILE A 140 9.68 -2.54 4.52
CA ILE A 140 10.53 -2.60 3.32
C ILE A 140 10.18 -3.91 2.60
N ARG A 141 9.73 -3.84 1.34
CA ARG A 141 9.28 -5.02 0.58
C ARG A 141 10.15 -5.25 -0.64
N LYS A 142 10.33 -6.53 -0.98
CA LYS A 142 10.81 -7.02 -2.28
C LYS A 142 9.68 -7.75 -2.98
N ILE A 143 9.25 -7.22 -4.12
CA ILE A 143 8.21 -7.83 -4.97
C ILE A 143 8.80 -8.02 -6.36
N GLU A 144 9.46 -9.16 -6.57
CA GLU A 144 10.18 -9.46 -7.82
C GLU A 144 9.33 -10.35 -8.73
N GLN A 145 8.60 -11.30 -8.15
CA GLN A 145 7.75 -12.27 -8.87
C GLN A 145 6.32 -11.74 -9.15
N GLY A 146 6.08 -10.45 -8.92
CA GLY A 146 4.77 -9.83 -9.05
C GLY A 146 3.79 -10.25 -7.95
N THR A 147 2.51 -9.94 -8.17
CA THR A 147 1.41 -10.33 -7.27
C THR A 147 0.26 -10.92 -8.06
N GLN A 148 -0.62 -11.67 -7.39
CA GLN A 148 -1.94 -11.97 -7.94
C GLN A 148 -2.80 -10.68 -7.97
N LEU A 149 -3.91 -10.70 -8.71
CA LEU A 149 -4.89 -9.64 -8.67
C LEU A 149 -5.54 -9.62 -7.27
N HIS A 150 -5.38 -8.51 -6.55
CA HIS A 150 -5.84 -8.42 -5.17
C HIS A 150 -6.33 -7.03 -4.83
N ILE A 151 -6.87 -6.92 -3.61
CA ILE A 151 -7.16 -5.68 -2.91
C ILE A 151 -6.51 -5.75 -1.54
N ASP A 152 -6.23 -4.59 -0.95
CA ASP A 152 -5.98 -4.49 0.49
C ASP A 152 -7.11 -3.63 1.07
N TYR A 153 -7.90 -4.20 1.98
CA TYR A 153 -9.01 -3.49 2.60
C TYR A 153 -9.26 -3.95 4.03
N ALA A 154 -8.70 -3.21 4.98
CA ALA A 154 -8.77 -3.51 6.40
C ALA A 154 -10.21 -3.65 6.94
N PRO A 155 -11.21 -2.88 6.50
CA PRO A 155 -12.59 -3.12 6.95
C PRO A 155 -13.15 -4.49 6.60
N LEU A 156 -12.66 -5.12 5.51
CA LEU A 156 -13.01 -6.49 5.16
C LEU A 156 -12.19 -7.51 5.96
N GLU A 157 -10.88 -7.27 6.07
CA GLU A 157 -9.93 -8.28 6.54
C GLU A 157 -9.62 -8.21 8.04
N GLN A 158 -9.87 -7.05 8.66
CA GLN A 158 -9.44 -6.67 10.01
C GLN A 158 -10.56 -5.91 10.74
N SER A 159 -11.83 -6.30 10.54
CA SER A 159 -13.01 -5.61 11.11
C SER A 159 -12.95 -5.39 12.62
N GLU A 160 -12.27 -6.28 13.34
CA GLU A 160 -12.13 -6.21 14.80
C GLU A 160 -11.02 -5.27 15.27
N TRP A 161 -10.23 -4.66 14.39
CA TRP A 161 -9.09 -3.79 14.70
C TRP A 161 -9.45 -2.31 14.45
N GLU A 162 -8.75 -1.34 15.08
CA GLU A 162 -8.98 0.10 14.80
C GLU A 162 -8.89 0.38 13.29
N VAL A 163 -7.91 -0.22 12.62
CA VAL A 163 -7.70 -0.08 11.17
C VAL A 163 -8.86 -0.62 10.33
N GLY A 164 -9.69 -1.51 10.87
CA GLY A 164 -10.91 -1.99 10.25
C GLY A 164 -12.05 -0.96 10.21
N THR A 165 -11.90 0.17 10.91
CA THR A 165 -12.92 1.23 10.97
C THR A 165 -12.74 2.31 9.90
N VAL A 166 -11.69 2.23 9.09
CA VAL A 166 -11.41 3.22 8.04
C VAL A 166 -12.50 3.23 6.96
N ILE A 167 -12.85 4.42 6.49
CA ILE A 167 -13.85 4.62 5.43
C ILE A 167 -13.23 4.71 4.03
N SER A 168 -11.91 4.93 3.97
CA SER A 168 -11.12 4.88 2.74
C SER A 168 -9.72 4.37 3.07
N GLN A 169 -9.13 3.56 2.18
CA GLN A 169 -7.81 2.99 2.35
C GLN A 169 -6.96 3.20 1.09
N LEU A 170 -5.74 3.68 1.32
CA LEU A 170 -4.71 3.87 0.32
C LEU A 170 -3.45 3.10 0.71
N SER A 171 -2.59 2.82 -0.26
CA SER A 171 -1.19 2.46 -0.02
C SER A 171 -0.31 3.55 -0.60
N TRP A 172 0.85 3.74 -0.01
CA TRP A 172 1.93 4.50 -0.62
C TRP A 172 3.16 3.62 -0.78
N ASN A 173 3.90 3.79 -1.88
CA ASN A 173 5.14 3.08 -2.12
C ASN A 173 6.21 4.10 -2.51
N LEU A 174 7.21 4.28 -1.64
CA LEU A 174 8.48 4.89 -2.01
C LEU A 174 9.34 3.83 -2.69
N TYR A 175 9.76 4.11 -3.91
CA TYR A 175 10.59 3.21 -4.69
C TYR A 175 12.07 3.46 -4.39
N LEU A 176 12.74 2.47 -3.78
CA LEU A 176 14.12 2.61 -3.32
C LEU A 176 15.15 2.07 -4.32
N LYS A 177 14.84 0.95 -4.99
CA LYS A 177 15.77 0.33 -5.93
C LYS A 177 15.06 -0.47 -7.00
N PHE A 178 15.58 -0.37 -8.21
CA PHE A 178 15.21 -1.17 -9.37
C PHE A 178 16.44 -1.72 -10.07
N SER A 179 16.35 -2.97 -10.52
CA SER A 179 17.24 -3.44 -11.58
C SER A 179 16.92 -2.72 -12.91
N PRO A 180 17.93 -2.49 -13.76
CA PRO A 180 17.71 -1.91 -15.08
C PRO A 180 16.79 -2.76 -15.97
N ASN A 181 16.12 -2.12 -16.94
CA ASN A 181 15.40 -2.74 -18.07
C ASN A 181 14.09 -3.50 -17.77
N SER A 182 13.71 -3.69 -16.51
CA SER A 182 12.35 -4.10 -16.12
C SER A 182 12.04 -3.51 -14.75
N HIS A 183 10.83 -2.97 -14.57
CA HIS A 183 10.51 -2.13 -13.42
C HIS A 183 9.31 -2.59 -12.61
N GLY A 184 8.72 -3.76 -12.94
CA GLY A 184 7.58 -4.32 -12.21
C GLY A 184 6.47 -3.30 -11.98
N LYS A 185 5.83 -2.87 -13.08
CA LYS A 185 4.80 -1.82 -13.05
C LYS A 185 3.68 -2.22 -12.11
N THR A 186 3.12 -1.25 -11.41
CA THR A 186 1.90 -1.46 -10.66
C THR A 186 0.72 -1.07 -11.52
N ARG A 187 -0.24 -1.98 -11.65
CA ARG A 187 -1.48 -1.77 -12.40
C ARG A 187 -2.64 -1.68 -11.43
N VAL A 188 -3.44 -0.63 -11.56
CA VAL A 188 -4.64 -0.39 -10.75
C VAL A 188 -5.85 -0.33 -11.68
N CYS A 189 -6.92 -0.98 -11.29
CA CYS A 189 -8.18 -1.02 -12.02
C CYS A 189 -9.14 0.04 -11.45
N ASP A 190 -9.88 0.74 -12.31
CA ASP A 190 -11.01 1.60 -11.95
C ASP A 190 -12.21 0.75 -11.54
N ARG A 191 -12.02 -0.02 -10.46
CA ARG A 191 -12.97 -0.99 -9.94
C ARG A 191 -12.61 -1.30 -8.49
N GLN A 192 -13.31 -0.65 -7.57
CA GLN A 192 -13.26 -1.00 -6.16
C GLN A 192 -13.97 -2.31 -5.90
N TRP A 193 -13.42 -3.15 -5.03
CA TRP A 193 -14.08 -4.34 -4.53
C TRP A 193 -15.43 -4.02 -3.86
N GLN A 194 -16.38 -4.91 -4.10
CA GLN A 194 -17.71 -4.97 -3.51
C GLN A 194 -17.94 -6.35 -2.91
N PRO A 195 -18.80 -6.50 -1.88
CA PRO A 195 -19.05 -7.81 -1.24
C PRO A 195 -19.42 -8.96 -2.19
N GLY A 196 -20.10 -8.66 -3.30
CA GLY A 196 -20.45 -9.68 -4.30
C GLY A 196 -19.26 -10.20 -5.12
N ASP A 197 -18.10 -9.56 -5.05
CA ASP A 197 -16.91 -9.94 -5.82
C ASP A 197 -16.20 -11.17 -5.24
N ASP A 198 -16.52 -11.56 -4.01
CA ASP A 198 -15.95 -12.76 -3.36
C ASP A 198 -16.29 -14.06 -4.09
N GLN A 199 -17.32 -14.06 -4.94
CA GLN A 199 -17.60 -15.17 -5.87
C GLN A 199 -16.46 -15.43 -6.87
N TYR A 200 -15.58 -14.44 -7.09
CA TYR A 200 -14.41 -14.53 -7.97
C TYR A 200 -13.10 -14.74 -7.19
N LYS A 201 -13.15 -14.88 -5.86
CA LYS A 201 -11.98 -15.16 -5.03
C LYS A 201 -11.41 -16.53 -5.41
N LEU A 202 -10.10 -16.61 -5.57
CA LEU A 202 -9.39 -17.86 -5.84
C LEU A 202 -9.09 -18.60 -4.52
N ASP A 203 -8.60 -19.83 -4.62
CA ASP A 203 -8.03 -20.57 -3.46
C ASP A 203 -6.63 -20.00 -3.10
N SER A 204 -6.58 -18.70 -2.86
CA SER A 204 -5.41 -17.87 -2.56
C SER A 204 -5.87 -16.49 -2.04
N TYR A 205 -4.93 -15.54 -1.89
CA TYR A 205 -5.29 -14.15 -1.62
C TYR A 205 -5.84 -13.41 -2.87
N GLY A 206 -5.73 -14.00 -4.06
CA GLY A 206 -6.06 -13.37 -5.32
C GLY A 206 -7.53 -13.52 -5.75
N TYR A 207 -7.87 -12.82 -6.83
CA TYR A 207 -9.15 -12.91 -7.53
C TYR A 207 -8.93 -13.28 -9.00
N SER A 208 -9.93 -13.90 -9.61
CA SER A 208 -9.98 -14.12 -11.05
C SER A 208 -10.06 -12.80 -11.81
N ASP A 209 -9.34 -12.69 -12.94
CA ASP A 209 -9.41 -11.55 -13.86
C ASP A 209 -10.83 -11.25 -14.37
N THR A 210 -11.75 -12.22 -14.26
CA THR A 210 -13.18 -12.01 -14.57
C THR A 210 -13.76 -10.80 -13.82
N VAL A 211 -13.33 -10.54 -12.58
CA VAL A 211 -13.87 -9.43 -11.76
C VAL A 211 -13.52 -8.05 -12.32
N ILE A 212 -12.50 -7.96 -13.18
CA ILE A 212 -12.03 -6.72 -13.80
C ILE A 212 -12.19 -6.69 -15.32
N ALA A 213 -12.91 -7.64 -15.92
CA ALA A 213 -12.99 -7.79 -17.38
C ALA A 213 -13.42 -6.51 -18.13
N ASP A 214 -14.32 -5.74 -17.53
CA ASP A 214 -14.84 -4.49 -18.10
C ASP A 214 -14.22 -3.22 -17.48
N ALA A 215 -13.27 -3.38 -16.56
CA ALA A 215 -12.67 -2.28 -15.82
C ALA A 215 -11.61 -1.56 -16.66
N ASP A 216 -11.60 -0.24 -16.54
CA ASP A 216 -10.50 0.58 -17.05
C ASP A 216 -9.27 0.39 -16.18
N THR A 217 -8.07 0.30 -16.75
CA THR A 217 -6.83 0.20 -15.95
C THR A 217 -5.87 1.34 -16.23
N ILE A 218 -5.04 1.67 -15.25
CA ILE A 218 -3.82 2.46 -15.40
C ILE A 218 -2.63 1.63 -14.90
N ALA A 219 -1.50 1.71 -15.59
CA ALA A 219 -0.23 1.17 -15.12
C ALA A 219 0.74 2.34 -14.98
N PHE A 220 1.41 2.44 -13.83
CA PHE A 220 2.40 3.48 -13.62
C PHE A 220 3.80 2.89 -13.57
N GLN A 221 4.72 3.64 -14.19
CA GLN A 221 6.12 3.33 -14.27
C GLN A 221 6.80 3.88 -13.01
N PRO A 222 7.34 3.03 -12.13
CA PRO A 222 8.01 3.52 -10.94
C PRO A 222 9.40 4.08 -11.27
N TYR A 223 9.84 5.04 -10.46
CA TYR A 223 11.15 5.69 -10.53
C TYR A 223 11.76 5.71 -9.13
N VAL A 224 13.07 5.45 -9.02
CA VAL A 224 13.77 5.52 -7.73
C VAL A 224 13.64 6.92 -7.14
N GLY A 225 13.30 7.00 -5.86
CA GLY A 225 13.08 8.26 -5.14
C GLY A 225 11.65 8.79 -5.18
N ASP A 226 10.78 8.25 -6.04
CA ASP A 226 9.40 8.69 -6.14
C ASP A 226 8.47 7.91 -5.20
N VAL A 227 7.43 8.60 -4.73
CA VAL A 227 6.30 7.99 -4.03
C VAL A 227 5.09 7.93 -4.95
N PHE A 228 4.42 6.79 -4.99
CA PHE A 228 3.09 6.64 -5.58
C PHE A 228 2.08 6.26 -4.50
N ILE A 229 0.93 6.93 -4.50
CA ILE A 229 -0.19 6.69 -3.59
C ILE A 229 -1.41 6.32 -4.41
N PHE A 230 -2.08 5.21 -4.08
CA PHE A 230 -3.29 4.77 -4.77
C PHE A 230 -4.27 4.10 -3.80
N ASN A 231 -5.54 4.03 -4.18
CA ASN A 231 -6.59 3.43 -3.36
C ASN A 231 -6.56 1.89 -3.49
N THR A 232 -6.30 1.19 -2.39
CA THR A 232 -6.08 -0.27 -2.38
C THR A 232 -7.35 -1.09 -2.36
N ARG A 233 -8.52 -0.44 -2.17
CA ARG A 233 -9.80 -1.10 -2.41
C ARG A 233 -10.03 -1.36 -3.90
N ASN A 234 -9.34 -0.62 -4.78
CA ASN A 234 -9.30 -0.98 -6.19
C ASN A 234 -8.47 -2.25 -6.41
N PHE A 235 -8.95 -3.13 -7.30
CA PHE A 235 -8.16 -4.28 -7.72
C PHE A 235 -6.85 -3.84 -8.36
N HIS A 236 -5.75 -4.46 -7.94
CA HIS A 236 -4.43 -4.11 -8.43
C HIS A 236 -3.47 -5.29 -8.48
N THR A 237 -2.42 -5.12 -9.27
CA THR A 237 -1.31 -6.08 -9.42
C THR A 237 0.03 -5.36 -9.49
N VAL A 238 1.09 -6.08 -9.15
CA VAL A 238 2.46 -5.73 -9.53
C VAL A 238 2.91 -6.73 -10.60
N GLU A 239 3.37 -6.22 -11.74
CA GLU A 239 3.94 -7.06 -12.81
C GLU A 239 5.27 -7.68 -12.32
N PRO A 240 5.55 -8.95 -12.65
CA PRO A 240 6.85 -9.56 -12.36
C PRO A 240 7.97 -8.82 -13.09
N MET A 241 9.18 -8.86 -12.53
CA MET A 241 10.37 -8.31 -13.16
C MET A 241 11.64 -9.09 -12.80
N ASP A 242 12.66 -8.95 -13.63
CA ASP A 242 13.97 -9.54 -13.38
C ASP A 242 14.81 -8.66 -12.45
N GLY A 243 15.38 -9.27 -11.40
CA GLY A 243 16.24 -8.57 -10.45
C GLY A 243 15.45 -7.89 -9.33
N GLN A 244 15.99 -6.79 -8.79
CA GLN A 244 15.51 -6.24 -7.53
C GLN A 244 14.44 -5.17 -7.73
N ARG A 245 13.36 -5.27 -6.94
CA ARG A 245 12.34 -4.23 -6.75
C ARG A 245 12.13 -4.00 -5.26
N VAL A 246 12.77 -2.96 -4.72
CA VAL A 246 12.71 -2.65 -3.29
C VAL A 246 11.86 -1.41 -3.05
N THR A 247 10.84 -1.51 -2.18
CA THR A 247 9.99 -0.38 -1.80
C THR A 247 9.92 -0.20 -0.30
N PHE A 248 9.70 1.04 0.15
CA PHE A 248 9.25 1.36 1.50
C PHE A 248 7.76 1.71 1.46
N THR A 249 6.94 1.15 2.35
CA THR A 249 5.48 1.28 2.27
C THR A 249 4.78 1.19 3.61
N SER A 250 3.58 1.75 3.69
CA SER A 250 2.56 1.44 4.68
C SER A 250 1.17 1.64 4.05
N ALA A 251 0.12 1.18 4.73
CA ALA A 251 -1.23 1.63 4.46
C ALA A 251 -1.45 3.04 5.00
N ILE A 252 -2.45 3.72 4.43
CA ILE A 252 -3.01 4.99 4.87
C ILE A 252 -4.53 4.78 4.91
N GLY A 253 -5.19 5.24 5.97
CA GLY A 253 -6.63 5.12 6.10
C GLY A 253 -7.26 6.39 6.64
N LEU A 254 -8.42 6.75 6.10
CA LEU A 254 -9.25 7.84 6.60
C LEU A 254 -10.26 7.27 7.60
N LEU A 255 -10.28 7.77 8.82
CA LEU A 255 -11.27 7.44 9.83
C LEU A 255 -12.55 8.29 9.65
N PRO A 256 -13.72 7.84 10.15
CA PRO A 256 -14.98 8.59 10.07
C PRO A 256 -14.92 10.01 10.67
N ASN A 257 -14.04 10.23 11.64
CA ASN A 257 -13.84 11.53 12.29
C ASN A 257 -12.89 12.47 11.52
N GLY A 258 -12.40 12.05 10.34
CA GLY A 258 -11.51 12.82 9.50
C GLY A 258 -10.02 12.66 9.80
N GLU A 259 -9.64 11.87 10.81
CA GLU A 259 -8.23 11.54 11.05
C GLU A 259 -7.66 10.62 9.95
N ILE A 260 -6.38 10.80 9.64
CA ILE A 260 -5.62 9.93 8.74
C ILE A 260 -4.65 9.11 9.56
N ILE A 261 -4.77 7.79 9.48
CA ILE A 261 -3.93 6.84 10.20
C ILE A 261 -3.05 6.03 9.25
N LEU A 262 -1.86 5.63 9.71
CA LEU A 262 -0.93 4.77 8.98
C LEU A 262 -0.64 3.50 9.77
N TRP A 263 -0.55 2.37 9.08
CA TRP A 263 -0.21 1.07 9.65
C TRP A 263 0.40 0.14 8.59
N SER A 264 0.85 -1.02 9.01
CA SER A 264 1.27 -2.13 8.15
C SER A 264 0.75 -3.41 8.74
#